data_AF-A0A7V3IVU4-F1
#
_entry.id   AF-A0A7V3IVU4-F1
#
_cell.length_a   1.000
_cell.length_b   1.000
_cell.length_c   1.000
_cell.angle_alpha   90.00
_cell.angle_beta   90.00
_cell.angle_gamma   90.00
#
_symmetry.space_group_name_H-M   'P 1'
#
loop_
_entity.id
_entity.type
_entity.pdbx_description
1 polymer ?
#
loop_
_entity_poly.entity_id
_entity_poly.type
_entity_poly.pdbx_seq_one_letter_code
_entity_poly.pdbx_strand_id
1 'polypeptide(L)'
;MDISVLTAGGSGTVLAANGKTDIAISIDVDIGTGRLSTAAEGGTAGGGFVLSSARTIVANIQAGTSACIVTSGTGYTASITGNVTGGTGGSSAHGVRVASAMTLNVTGNVAGGGSSSRHGIYISDAGAVVSVTGNVSGGSSGTDANGIKNDSSANLTVSNGNLIFTASGSAVTGACLYNPGSSNYVQFAKTGGGSNKFGIEPSAGDLRYGVTCGSTTGTLTLPPTRKVCRGVAYGAGGTETAGTLSPNKLGGKQ
;
A
#
# COMPACT_ATOMS: atom_id res chain seq x y z
N MET A 1 28.06 -11.63 12.35
CA MET A 1 27.27 -11.93 13.56
C MET A 1 26.09 -12.75 13.09
N ASP A 2 25.89 -13.93 13.67
CA ASP A 2 24.76 -14.79 13.32
C ASP A 2 23.69 -14.61 14.41
N ILE A 3 22.47 -14.28 14.02
CA ILE A 3 21.33 -14.23 14.94
C ILE A 3 20.71 -15.61 14.87
N SER A 4 21.07 -16.51 15.78
CA SER A 4 20.64 -17.92 15.74
C SER A 4 19.49 -18.27 16.68
N VAL A 5 19.15 -17.41 17.66
CA VAL A 5 17.88 -17.46 18.43
C VAL A 5 17.60 -16.05 18.99
N LEU A 6 16.55 -15.37 18.52
CA LEU A 6 16.03 -14.19 19.20
C LEU A 6 14.49 -14.16 19.12
N THR A 7 13.87 -14.72 20.15
CA THR A 7 12.43 -14.60 20.42
C THR A 7 12.26 -13.66 21.63
N ALA A 8 12.62 -12.39 21.46
CA ALA A 8 12.51 -11.38 22.52
C ALA A 8 11.27 -10.50 22.27
N GLY A 9 10.10 -11.07 22.56
CA GLY A 9 8.76 -10.52 22.26
C GLY A 9 8.30 -9.35 23.15
N GLY A 10 9.13 -8.32 23.33
CA GLY A 10 8.75 -7.08 24.01
C GLY A 10 8.43 -5.95 23.01
N SER A 11 7.39 -5.16 23.28
CA SER A 11 7.21 -3.87 22.61
C SER A 11 8.42 -2.97 22.93
N GLY A 12 9.17 -2.56 21.90
CA GLY A 12 10.39 -1.76 22.07
C GLY A 12 11.70 -2.52 21.89
N THR A 13 11.68 -3.84 21.61
CA THR A 13 12.90 -4.55 21.21
C THR A 13 13.46 -3.93 19.92
N VAL A 14 14.72 -3.47 19.96
CA VAL A 14 15.46 -2.98 18.79
C VAL A 14 16.62 -3.91 18.51
N LEU A 15 16.56 -4.60 17.37
CA LEU A 15 17.70 -5.34 16.83
C LEU A 15 18.43 -4.43 15.83
N ALA A 16 19.52 -3.80 16.29
CA ALA A 16 20.25 -2.81 15.51
C ALA A 16 21.49 -3.39 14.83
N ALA A 17 21.71 -3.04 13.55
CA ALA A 17 22.95 -3.38 12.85
C ALA A 17 24.16 -2.56 13.33
N ASN A 18 23.93 -1.34 13.82
CA ASN A 18 24.90 -0.49 14.51
C ASN A 18 26.23 -0.34 13.74
N GLY A 19 26.15 -0.01 12.44
CA GLY A 19 27.29 0.16 11.55
C GLY A 19 27.87 -1.13 10.99
N LYS A 20 27.42 -2.31 11.41
CA LYS A 20 27.87 -3.59 10.86
C LYS A 20 27.17 -3.87 9.54
N THR A 21 27.95 -3.98 8.47
CA THR A 21 27.46 -4.45 7.18
C THR A 21 27.28 -5.97 7.24
N ASP A 22 26.29 -6.48 6.53
CA ASP A 22 26.15 -7.90 6.22
C ASP A 22 25.85 -8.83 7.42
N ILE A 23 24.96 -8.42 8.32
CA ILE A 23 24.44 -9.32 9.36
C ILE A 23 23.46 -10.31 8.70
N ALA A 24 23.88 -11.55 8.51
CA ALA A 24 23.02 -12.59 7.95
C ALA A 24 21.86 -12.93 8.88
N ILE A 25 20.64 -13.00 8.33
CA ILE A 25 19.46 -13.55 9.01
C ILE A 25 19.39 -15.05 8.66
N SER A 26 20.03 -15.86 9.49
CA SER A 26 20.15 -17.31 9.26
C SER A 26 19.01 -18.13 9.86
N ILE A 27 18.12 -17.51 10.64
CA ILE A 27 16.87 -18.11 11.13
C ILE A 27 15.73 -17.10 11.03
N ASP A 28 14.49 -17.57 11.20
CA ASP A 28 13.34 -16.69 11.33
C ASP A 28 13.49 -15.74 12.52
N VAL A 29 13.00 -14.52 12.38
CA VAL A 29 13.10 -13.48 13.42
C VAL A 29 11.71 -13.13 13.89
N ASP A 30 11.44 -13.27 15.18
CA ASP A 30 10.18 -12.81 15.79
C ASP A 30 10.48 -11.97 17.04
N ILE A 31 10.32 -10.66 16.88
CA ILE A 31 10.39 -9.70 17.97
C ILE A 31 9.04 -8.95 18.11
N GLY A 32 7.96 -9.52 17.57
CA GLY A 32 6.61 -8.97 17.60
C GLY A 32 6.54 -7.54 17.05
N THR A 33 6.16 -6.60 17.92
CA THR A 33 6.07 -5.16 17.58
C THR A 33 7.41 -4.41 17.66
N GLY A 34 8.51 -5.10 17.96
CA GLY A 34 9.87 -4.55 17.91
C GLY A 34 10.28 -4.14 16.50
N ARG A 35 11.54 -3.69 16.34
CA ARG A 35 12.09 -3.30 15.05
C ARG A 35 13.49 -3.83 14.77
N LEU A 36 13.75 -4.19 13.52
CA LEU A 36 15.10 -4.24 12.96
C LEU A 36 15.46 -2.81 12.54
N SER A 37 16.67 -2.36 12.87
CA SER A 37 17.12 -1.03 12.47
C SER A 37 18.61 -0.98 12.12
N THR A 38 19.03 0.00 11.33
CA THR A 38 20.46 0.26 11.11
C THR A 38 21.07 1.16 12.18
N ALA A 39 20.27 1.73 13.09
CA ALA A 39 20.76 2.52 14.20
C ALA A 39 20.22 2.00 15.53
N ALA A 40 21.08 1.82 16.52
CA ALA A 40 20.64 1.72 17.90
C ALA A 40 20.13 3.09 18.36
N GLU A 41 19.30 3.13 19.40
CA GLU A 41 18.84 4.40 19.97
C GLU A 41 20.04 5.17 20.54
N GLY A 42 20.35 6.32 19.94
CA GLY A 42 21.55 7.11 20.25
C GLY A 42 22.88 6.51 19.74
N GLY A 43 22.85 5.44 18.94
CA GLY A 43 24.04 4.77 18.40
C GLY A 43 24.47 5.24 17.01
N THR A 44 25.57 4.65 16.51
CA THR A 44 26.07 4.91 15.16
C THR A 44 25.09 4.35 14.13
N ALA A 45 24.53 5.23 13.29
CA ALA A 45 23.66 4.82 12.21
C ALA A 45 24.45 4.19 11.05
N GLY A 46 24.08 2.97 10.64
CA GLY A 46 24.63 2.33 9.44
C GLY A 46 24.56 0.80 9.48
N GLY A 47 25.07 0.14 8.44
CA GLY A 47 25.05 -1.32 8.34
C GLY A 47 23.73 -1.88 7.78
N GLY A 48 23.46 -3.16 8.00
CA GLY A 48 22.22 -3.77 7.54
C GLY A 48 22.18 -5.27 7.76
N PHE A 49 20.98 -5.82 7.59
CA PHE A 49 20.71 -7.25 7.65
C PHE A 49 20.58 -7.81 6.24
N VAL A 50 21.10 -9.02 6.05
CA VAL A 50 21.07 -9.72 4.76
C VAL A 50 20.16 -10.93 4.84
N LEU A 51 19.19 -10.97 3.94
CA LEU A 51 18.40 -12.17 3.67
C LEU A 51 19.01 -12.89 2.48
N SER A 52 19.42 -14.14 2.67
CA SER A 52 20.02 -14.99 1.61
C SER A 52 19.23 -16.26 1.31
N SER A 53 18.14 -16.49 2.06
CA SER A 53 17.29 -17.68 1.97
C SER A 53 15.89 -17.36 2.51
N ALA A 54 14.97 -18.33 2.40
CA ALA A 54 13.58 -18.16 2.84
C ALA A 54 13.50 -17.90 4.35
N ARG A 55 12.84 -16.82 4.77
CA ARG A 55 12.70 -16.44 6.18
C ARG A 55 11.36 -15.78 6.45
N THR A 56 10.88 -15.97 7.67
CA THR A 56 9.76 -15.22 8.25
C THR A 56 10.31 -14.21 9.25
N ILE A 57 9.93 -12.95 9.07
CA ILE A 57 10.30 -11.84 9.95
C ILE A 57 9.02 -11.24 10.54
N VAL A 58 8.86 -11.30 11.84
CA VAL A 58 7.80 -10.63 12.59
C VAL A 58 8.45 -9.48 13.36
N ALA A 59 8.52 -8.33 12.68
CA ALA A 59 9.15 -7.12 13.17
C ALA A 59 8.80 -5.94 12.27
N ASN A 60 8.80 -4.72 12.83
CA ASN A 60 8.92 -3.51 12.02
C ASN A 60 10.34 -3.39 11.44
N ILE A 61 10.46 -2.80 10.27
CA ILE A 61 11.73 -2.56 9.59
C ILE A 61 11.93 -1.05 9.47
N GLN A 62 13.01 -0.53 10.05
CA GLN A 62 13.27 0.91 10.04
C GLN A 62 14.72 1.22 9.71
N ALA A 63 14.95 1.75 8.52
CA ALA A 63 16.29 2.20 8.13
C ALA A 63 16.71 3.49 8.83
N GLY A 64 18.01 3.64 9.05
CA GLY A 64 18.68 4.87 9.48
C GLY A 64 19.39 5.55 8.31
N THR A 65 20.67 5.21 8.08
CA THR A 65 21.54 5.79 7.02
C THR A 65 21.84 4.87 5.84
N SER A 66 21.48 3.60 5.96
CA SER A 66 21.70 2.52 4.99
C SER A 66 20.47 1.61 4.96
N ALA A 67 20.38 0.72 3.97
CA ALA A 67 19.25 -0.18 3.86
C ALA A 67 19.16 -1.09 5.09
N CYS A 68 17.97 -1.21 5.70
CA CYS A 68 17.83 -2.06 6.88
C CYS A 68 17.90 -3.53 6.52
N ILE A 69 17.14 -3.96 5.52
CA ILE A 69 17.22 -5.30 4.95
C ILE A 69 17.71 -5.19 3.50
N VAL A 70 18.64 -6.07 3.13
CA VAL A 70 19.08 -6.29 1.74
C VAL A 70 18.85 -7.76 1.39
N THR A 71 18.13 -8.02 0.30
CA THR A 71 18.02 -9.39 -0.23
C THR A 71 19.25 -9.72 -1.07
N SER A 72 19.75 -10.94 -0.90
CA SER A 72 20.81 -11.58 -1.68
C SER A 72 20.34 -12.99 -2.02
N GLY A 73 20.76 -13.58 -3.13
CA GLY A 73 20.28 -14.90 -3.54
C GLY A 73 18.90 -14.89 -4.22
N THR A 74 18.59 -15.97 -4.93
CA THR A 74 17.43 -16.05 -5.83
C THR A 74 16.53 -17.23 -5.49
N GLY A 75 15.28 -17.20 -5.97
CA GLY A 75 14.37 -18.35 -5.95
C GLY A 75 13.76 -18.73 -4.59
N TYR A 76 13.95 -17.92 -3.55
CA TYR A 76 13.31 -18.12 -2.25
C TYR A 76 12.17 -17.12 -2.00
N THR A 77 11.36 -17.42 -0.98
CA THR A 77 10.31 -16.51 -0.49
C THR A 77 10.65 -16.02 0.91
N ALA A 78 10.66 -14.71 1.11
CA ALA A 78 10.76 -14.07 2.41
C ALA A 78 9.43 -13.39 2.76
N SER A 79 9.03 -13.43 4.02
CA SER A 79 7.82 -12.77 4.51
C SER A 79 8.15 -11.84 5.67
N ILE A 80 7.57 -10.64 5.65
CA ILE A 80 7.66 -9.63 6.71
C ILE A 80 6.25 -9.35 7.23
N THR A 81 6.05 -9.54 8.53
CA THR A 81 4.86 -9.11 9.26
C THR A 81 5.25 -7.95 10.16
N GLY A 82 4.93 -6.74 9.72
CA GLY A 82 5.32 -5.49 10.36
C GLY A 82 5.47 -4.35 9.36
N ASN A 83 5.51 -3.12 9.86
CA ASN A 83 5.63 -1.95 8.99
C ASN A 83 7.05 -1.81 8.45
N VAL A 84 7.19 -1.30 7.23
CA VAL A 84 8.48 -1.01 6.60
C VAL A 84 8.60 0.50 6.41
N THR A 85 9.68 1.11 6.92
CA THR A 85 9.91 2.56 6.83
C THR A 85 11.32 2.85 6.32
N GLY A 86 11.40 3.69 5.29
CA GLY A 86 12.65 4.24 4.80
C GLY A 86 13.35 5.11 5.84
N GLY A 87 14.65 5.29 5.69
CA GLY A 87 15.44 6.07 6.65
C GLY A 87 15.44 7.56 6.38
N THR A 88 16.15 8.30 7.23
CA THR A 88 16.27 9.76 7.14
C THR A 88 17.66 10.22 6.70
N GLY A 89 18.67 9.35 6.74
CA GLY A 89 20.06 9.69 6.41
C GLY A 89 20.67 8.86 5.27
N GLY A 90 21.87 9.24 4.82
CA GLY A 90 22.64 8.52 3.79
C GLY A 90 22.02 8.55 2.38
N SER A 91 22.61 7.82 1.42
CA SER A 91 22.18 7.75 0.00
C SER A 91 21.29 6.54 -0.32
N SER A 92 21.23 5.54 0.56
CA SER A 92 20.50 4.28 0.33
C SER A 92 19.76 3.75 1.56
N ALA A 93 19.25 4.63 2.43
CA ALA A 93 18.46 4.20 3.58
C ALA A 93 17.04 3.77 3.20
N HIS A 94 16.94 2.59 2.60
CA HIS A 94 15.68 1.93 2.29
C HIS A 94 15.27 1.02 3.44
N GLY A 95 13.98 0.93 3.77
CA GLY A 95 13.53 -0.08 4.75
C GLY A 95 13.95 -1.48 4.29
N VAL A 96 13.54 -1.85 3.07
CA VAL A 96 13.99 -3.07 2.38
C VAL A 96 14.53 -2.73 1.00
N ARG A 97 15.70 -3.27 0.66
CA ARG A 97 16.26 -3.26 -0.69
C ARG A 97 16.19 -4.67 -1.29
N VAL A 98 15.34 -4.83 -2.30
CA VAL A 98 15.19 -6.06 -3.06
C VAL A 98 16.16 -6.03 -4.24
N ALA A 99 17.33 -6.64 -4.03
CA ALA A 99 18.47 -6.61 -4.96
C ALA A 99 18.67 -7.96 -5.69
N SER A 100 17.71 -8.86 -5.59
CA SER A 100 17.80 -10.20 -6.18
C SER A 100 16.43 -10.74 -6.59
N ALA A 101 16.42 -11.68 -7.54
CA ALA A 101 15.22 -12.36 -8.03
C ALA A 101 14.64 -13.34 -6.98
N MET A 102 13.93 -12.82 -5.99
CA MET A 102 13.23 -13.56 -4.94
C MET A 102 11.73 -13.18 -4.89
N THR A 103 10.96 -13.81 -4.00
CA THR A 103 9.59 -13.37 -3.65
C THR A 103 9.57 -12.74 -2.26
N LEU A 104 9.06 -11.50 -2.14
CA LEU A 104 8.92 -10.77 -0.87
C LEU A 104 7.45 -10.51 -0.62
N ASN A 105 6.94 -11.00 0.51
CA ASN A 105 5.60 -10.71 0.98
C ASN A 105 5.66 -9.81 2.21
N VAL A 106 4.99 -8.66 2.17
CA VAL A 106 4.92 -7.73 3.31
C VAL A 106 3.48 -7.60 3.77
N THR A 107 3.21 -7.94 5.03
CA THR A 107 1.94 -7.67 5.71
C THR A 107 2.18 -6.56 6.73
N GLY A 108 1.80 -5.34 6.36
CA GLY A 108 2.10 -4.13 7.12
C GLY A 108 2.13 -2.90 6.21
N ASN A 109 2.15 -1.72 6.82
CA ASN A 109 2.24 -0.48 6.05
C ASN A 109 3.67 -0.25 5.55
N VAL A 110 3.80 0.38 4.39
CA VAL A 110 5.09 0.76 3.80
C VAL A 110 5.13 2.28 3.66
N ALA A 111 6.14 2.91 4.25
CA ALA A 111 6.33 4.35 4.19
C ALA A 111 7.71 4.72 3.63
N GLY A 112 7.74 5.72 2.75
CA GLY A 112 8.97 6.39 2.35
C GLY A 112 9.68 7.02 3.54
N GLY A 113 10.98 7.30 3.38
CA GLY A 113 11.78 7.93 4.41
C GLY A 113 11.61 9.45 4.48
N GLY A 114 12.36 10.09 5.37
CA GLY A 114 12.27 11.54 5.60
C GLY A 114 13.18 12.41 4.72
N SER A 115 13.88 11.82 3.75
CA SER A 115 14.83 12.54 2.89
C SER A 115 14.76 12.02 1.45
N SER A 116 15.38 12.75 0.52
CA SER A 116 15.33 12.40 -0.91
C SER A 116 15.87 10.99 -1.18
N SER A 117 15.17 10.26 -2.07
CA SER A 117 15.51 8.88 -2.47
C SER A 117 15.60 7.87 -1.31
N ARG A 118 14.87 8.12 -0.22
CA ARG A 118 14.69 7.17 0.89
C ARG A 118 13.36 6.45 0.70
N HIS A 119 13.41 5.17 0.37
CA HIS A 119 12.20 4.41 0.07
C HIS A 119 11.83 3.47 1.21
N GLY A 120 10.54 3.17 1.38
CA GLY A 120 10.14 2.05 2.24
C GLY A 120 10.70 0.75 1.66
N ILE A 121 10.33 0.44 0.42
CA ILE A 121 10.86 -0.68 -0.35
C ILE A 121 11.48 -0.17 -1.65
N TYR A 122 12.70 -0.57 -1.95
CA TYR A 122 13.38 -0.31 -3.21
C TYR A 122 13.62 -1.61 -3.96
N ILE A 123 13.02 -1.76 -5.14
CA ILE A 123 13.12 -2.96 -5.98
C ILE A 123 14.01 -2.62 -7.17
N SER A 124 15.17 -3.26 -7.24
CA SER A 124 16.17 -3.02 -8.30
C SER A 124 16.40 -4.24 -9.19
N ASP A 125 15.93 -5.42 -8.80
CA ASP A 125 16.04 -6.63 -9.61
C ASP A 125 14.75 -6.83 -10.40
N ALA A 126 14.85 -7.12 -11.70
CA ALA A 126 13.71 -7.31 -12.60
C ALA A 126 13.00 -8.66 -12.43
N GLY A 127 13.69 -9.67 -11.89
CA GLY A 127 13.14 -11.00 -11.61
C GLY A 127 12.46 -11.10 -10.24
N ALA A 128 12.42 -10.02 -9.46
CA ALA A 128 11.75 -10.01 -8.16
C ALA A 128 10.22 -10.03 -8.31
N VAL A 129 9.57 -10.68 -7.35
CA VAL A 129 8.12 -10.61 -7.13
C VAL A 129 7.89 -10.03 -5.75
N VAL A 130 7.18 -8.91 -5.66
CA VAL A 130 6.92 -8.22 -4.39
C VAL A 130 5.42 -8.04 -4.20
N SER A 131 4.90 -8.51 -3.08
CA SER A 131 3.53 -8.30 -2.66
C SER A 131 3.47 -7.52 -1.35
N VAL A 132 2.58 -6.53 -1.27
CA VAL A 132 2.34 -5.73 -0.07
C VAL A 132 0.85 -5.75 0.26
N THR A 133 0.53 -6.16 1.48
CA THR A 133 -0.81 -6.09 2.07
C THR A 133 -0.79 -5.03 3.19
N GLY A 134 -1.28 -3.84 2.89
CA GLY A 134 -1.23 -2.69 3.80
C GLY A 134 -1.09 -1.36 3.06
N ASN A 135 -1.22 -0.25 3.78
CA ASN A 135 -1.12 1.08 3.17
C ASN A 135 0.30 1.34 2.68
N VAL A 136 0.41 2.00 1.53
CA VAL A 136 1.68 2.46 0.99
C VAL A 136 1.65 3.98 0.90
N SER A 137 2.60 4.66 1.55
CA SER A 137 2.69 6.12 1.54
C SER A 137 4.06 6.61 1.13
N GLY A 138 4.09 7.69 0.36
CA GLY A 138 5.30 8.48 0.19
C GLY A 138 5.80 9.05 1.52
N GLY A 139 7.08 9.43 1.53
CA GLY A 139 7.76 10.09 2.62
C GLY A 139 7.29 11.53 2.77
N SER A 140 7.34 12.03 4.01
CA SER A 140 6.85 13.36 4.38
C SER A 140 7.75 14.51 3.92
N SER A 141 8.97 14.22 3.47
CA SER A 141 9.99 15.21 3.15
C SER A 141 11.02 14.67 2.15
N GLY A 142 11.67 15.58 1.42
CA GLY A 142 12.58 15.25 0.33
C GLY A 142 11.85 15.07 -1.01
N THR A 143 12.63 14.86 -2.07
CA THR A 143 12.12 14.52 -3.41
C THR A 143 12.36 13.04 -3.67
N ASP A 144 11.44 12.36 -4.33
CA ASP A 144 11.58 10.92 -4.63
C ASP A 144 11.64 10.04 -3.35
N ALA A 145 11.03 10.46 -2.24
CA ALA A 145 10.96 9.65 -1.03
C ALA A 145 9.79 8.66 -1.11
N ASN A 146 9.78 7.72 -2.06
CA ASN A 146 8.57 6.90 -2.31
C ASN A 146 8.32 5.83 -1.25
N GLY A 147 7.05 5.43 -1.05
CA GLY A 147 6.72 4.24 -0.27
C GLY A 147 7.39 3.00 -0.86
N ILE A 148 7.12 2.74 -2.13
CA ILE A 148 7.78 1.70 -2.92
C ILE A 148 8.32 2.33 -4.20
N LYS A 149 9.60 2.10 -4.51
CA LYS A 149 10.17 2.40 -5.83
C LYS A 149 10.48 1.10 -6.54
N ASN A 150 9.71 0.80 -7.58
CA ASN A 150 10.00 -0.25 -8.54
C ASN A 150 10.87 0.34 -9.66
N ASP A 151 12.18 0.32 -9.46
CA ASP A 151 13.18 0.85 -10.41
C ASP A 151 13.62 -0.22 -11.43
N SER A 152 12.81 -1.27 -11.57
CA SER A 152 13.01 -2.39 -12.48
C SER A 152 11.69 -2.72 -13.20
N SER A 153 11.67 -3.83 -13.93
CA SER A 153 10.45 -4.41 -14.50
C SER A 153 9.85 -5.51 -13.61
N ALA A 154 10.12 -5.48 -12.30
CA ALA A 154 9.63 -6.48 -11.37
C ALA A 154 8.09 -6.48 -11.25
N ASN A 155 7.56 -7.63 -10.84
CA ASN A 155 6.14 -7.77 -10.52
C ASN A 155 5.88 -7.22 -9.12
N LEU A 156 5.29 -6.03 -9.03
CA LEU A 156 4.82 -5.43 -7.79
C LEU A 156 3.30 -5.47 -7.70
N THR A 157 2.78 -6.02 -6.60
CA THR A 157 1.35 -5.98 -6.26
C THR A 157 1.13 -5.31 -4.90
N VAL A 158 0.19 -4.36 -4.84
CA VAL A 158 -0.30 -3.79 -3.59
C VAL A 158 -1.77 -4.15 -3.43
N SER A 159 -2.12 -4.78 -2.31
CA SER A 159 -3.48 -5.26 -2.02
C SER A 159 -3.98 -4.75 -0.67
N ASN A 160 -5.30 -4.62 -0.52
CA ASN A 160 -5.97 -4.32 0.76
C ASN A 160 -5.34 -3.14 1.54
N GLY A 161 -4.90 -2.11 0.84
CA GLY A 161 -4.27 -0.94 1.42
C GLY A 161 -4.45 0.29 0.55
N ASN A 162 -4.30 1.47 1.13
CA ASN A 162 -4.38 2.74 0.39
C ASN A 162 -3.05 3.05 -0.30
N LEU A 163 -3.12 3.72 -1.46
CA LEU A 163 -1.95 4.36 -2.08
C LEU A 163 -1.97 5.86 -1.77
N ILE A 164 -1.05 6.32 -0.92
CA ILE A 164 -1.02 7.69 -0.41
C ILE A 164 0.18 8.45 -1.02
N PHE A 165 -0.10 9.23 -2.05
CA PHE A 165 0.86 10.16 -2.65
C PHE A 165 0.89 11.44 -1.83
N THR A 166 2.04 11.70 -1.21
CA THR A 166 2.29 12.88 -0.38
C THR A 166 2.85 14.01 -1.25
N ALA A 167 3.06 15.19 -0.67
CA ALA A 167 3.67 16.30 -1.40
C ALA A 167 5.14 16.03 -1.81
N SER A 168 5.83 15.12 -1.11
CA SER A 168 7.28 14.88 -1.22
C SER A 168 7.64 13.52 -1.83
N GLY A 169 6.72 12.57 -1.81
CA GLY A 169 6.93 11.24 -2.37
C GLY A 169 5.65 10.58 -2.83
N SER A 170 5.80 9.71 -3.83
CA SER A 170 4.71 8.87 -4.31
C SER A 170 4.50 7.66 -3.40
N ALA A 171 3.28 7.14 -3.36
CA ALA A 171 3.05 5.83 -2.74
C ALA A 171 3.90 4.76 -3.44
N VAL A 172 3.76 4.70 -4.77
CA VAL A 172 4.48 3.76 -5.62
C VAL A 172 5.02 4.51 -6.85
N THR A 173 6.25 4.21 -7.26
CA THR A 173 6.78 4.55 -8.59
C THR A 173 7.15 3.28 -9.35
N GLY A 174 7.04 3.32 -10.69
CA GLY A 174 7.15 2.14 -11.55
C GLY A 174 5.84 1.37 -11.71
N ALA A 175 5.89 0.24 -12.41
CA ALA A 175 4.71 -0.58 -12.67
C ALA A 175 4.21 -1.25 -11.36
N CYS A 176 2.91 -1.23 -11.15
CA CYS A 176 2.25 -1.82 -9.98
C CYS A 176 0.86 -2.32 -10.36
N LEU A 177 0.53 -3.55 -9.96
CA LEU A 177 -0.84 -4.02 -9.91
C LEU A 177 -1.45 -3.59 -8.57
N TYR A 178 -2.47 -2.73 -8.61
CA TYR A 178 -3.17 -2.30 -7.42
C TYR A 178 -4.52 -3.02 -7.31
N ASN A 179 -4.69 -3.79 -6.23
CA ASN A 179 -5.90 -4.55 -5.93
C ASN A 179 -6.54 -4.03 -4.63
N PRO A 180 -7.27 -2.90 -4.68
CA PRO A 180 -7.87 -2.31 -3.48
C PRO A 180 -8.96 -3.20 -2.88
N GLY A 181 -9.06 -3.19 -1.56
CA GLY A 181 -10.28 -3.59 -0.86
C GLY A 181 -11.38 -2.53 -0.99
N SER A 182 -12.59 -2.84 -0.52
CA SER A 182 -13.80 -2.02 -0.71
C SER A 182 -13.73 -0.61 -0.10
N SER A 183 -12.89 -0.41 0.92
CA SER A 183 -12.68 0.88 1.58
C SER A 183 -11.36 1.56 1.20
N ASN A 184 -10.61 1.00 0.24
CA ASN A 184 -9.30 1.52 -0.10
C ASN A 184 -9.35 2.60 -1.18
N TYR A 185 -8.37 3.51 -1.12
CA TYR A 185 -8.32 4.66 -2.01
C TYR A 185 -6.91 4.98 -2.49
N VAL A 186 -6.86 5.72 -3.58
CA VAL A 186 -5.67 6.41 -4.05
C VAL A 186 -5.80 7.88 -3.67
N GLN A 187 -4.85 8.38 -2.88
CA GLN A 187 -4.82 9.76 -2.44
C GLN A 187 -3.70 10.53 -3.12
N PHE A 188 -4.00 11.74 -3.56
CA PHE A 188 -3.00 12.70 -4.06
C PHE A 188 -3.03 13.98 -3.23
N ALA A 189 -1.87 14.45 -2.80
CA ALA A 189 -1.71 15.76 -2.19
C ALA A 189 -2.06 16.87 -3.18
N LYS A 190 -2.72 17.93 -2.69
CA LYS A 190 -3.02 19.14 -3.47
C LYS A 190 -1.92 20.19 -3.32
N THR A 191 -1.62 20.91 -4.39
CA THR A 191 -0.85 22.16 -4.31
C THR A 191 -1.58 23.15 -3.42
N GLY A 192 -0.93 23.66 -2.37
CA GLY A 192 -1.53 24.59 -1.40
C GLY A 192 -2.21 23.92 -0.20
N GLY A 193 -2.12 22.59 -0.06
CA GLY A 193 -2.60 21.86 1.13
C GLY A 193 -3.86 21.03 0.90
N GLY A 194 -4.05 20.01 1.74
CA GLY A 194 -5.13 19.02 1.61
C GLY A 194 -4.85 17.90 0.62
N SER A 195 -5.87 17.09 0.32
CA SER A 195 -5.74 15.91 -0.55
C SER A 195 -7.03 15.58 -1.29
N ASN A 196 -6.91 14.97 -2.47
CA ASN A 196 -8.02 14.27 -3.15
C ASN A 196 -7.89 12.77 -2.91
N LYS A 197 -9.01 12.07 -2.69
CA LYS A 197 -9.06 10.61 -2.58
C LYS A 197 -9.95 10.06 -3.69
N PHE A 198 -9.50 9.02 -4.38
CA PHE A 198 -10.20 8.32 -5.45
C PHE A 198 -10.39 6.85 -5.06
N GLY A 199 -11.54 6.26 -5.36
CA GLY A 199 -11.87 4.88 -4.98
C GLY A 199 -12.72 4.76 -3.71
N ILE A 200 -12.99 5.88 -3.03
CA ILE A 200 -14.06 5.94 -2.01
C ILE A 200 -15.36 6.30 -2.74
N GLU A 201 -16.46 5.63 -2.40
CA GLU A 201 -17.78 6.12 -2.81
C GLU A 201 -17.98 7.55 -2.31
N PRO A 202 -18.45 8.48 -3.16
CA PRO A 202 -18.76 9.84 -2.72
C PRO A 202 -19.70 9.82 -1.51
N SER A 203 -19.55 10.78 -0.60
CA SER A 203 -20.54 10.90 0.47
C SER A 203 -21.87 11.34 -0.12
N ALA A 204 -22.99 11.03 0.54
CA ALA A 204 -24.32 11.44 0.06
C ALA A 204 -24.44 12.97 -0.14
N GLY A 205 -23.65 13.77 0.57
CA GLY A 205 -23.60 15.23 0.42
C GLY A 205 -22.81 15.73 -0.81
N ASP A 206 -21.93 14.89 -1.37
CA ASP A 206 -21.18 15.21 -2.60
C ASP A 206 -22.01 14.97 -3.87
N LEU A 207 -23.16 14.31 -3.72
CA LEU A 207 -24.06 14.00 -4.81
C LEU A 207 -25.02 15.17 -5.04
N ARG A 208 -25.28 15.48 -6.32
CA ARG A 208 -26.36 16.41 -6.67
C ARG A 208 -27.70 15.78 -6.29
N TYR A 209 -28.68 16.63 -5.99
CA TYR A 209 -30.06 16.17 -5.79
C TYR A 209 -30.50 15.25 -6.94
N GLY A 210 -31.00 14.06 -6.60
CA GLY A 210 -31.44 13.05 -7.57
C GLY A 210 -30.33 12.15 -8.13
N VAL A 211 -29.09 12.30 -7.68
CA VAL A 211 -27.98 11.38 -8.02
C VAL A 211 -27.70 10.47 -6.82
N THR A 212 -27.71 9.16 -7.05
CA THR A 212 -27.25 8.16 -6.09
C THR A 212 -25.91 7.59 -6.56
N CYS A 213 -24.94 7.45 -5.67
CA CYS A 213 -23.74 6.62 -5.90
C CYS A 213 -23.84 5.36 -5.04
N GLY A 214 -23.22 4.27 -5.48
CA GLY A 214 -23.13 3.01 -4.72
C GLY A 214 -24.42 2.19 -4.62
N SER A 215 -25.60 2.80 -4.77
CA SER A 215 -26.84 2.05 -4.79
C SER A 215 -27.15 1.50 -6.20
N THR A 216 -27.26 0.18 -6.32
CA THR A 216 -27.90 -0.48 -7.48
C THR A 216 -29.43 -0.36 -7.45
N THR A 217 -29.99 0.26 -6.41
CA THR A 217 -31.44 0.44 -6.22
C THR A 217 -31.79 1.91 -5.96
N GLY A 218 -32.58 2.49 -6.85
CA GLY A 218 -33.10 3.85 -6.71
C GLY A 218 -34.60 3.85 -6.44
N THR A 219 -35.11 4.87 -5.76
CA THR A 219 -36.57 5.07 -5.63
C THR A 219 -37.06 5.94 -6.78
N LEU A 220 -37.84 5.38 -7.69
CA LEU A 220 -38.51 6.14 -8.75
C LEU A 220 -39.74 6.83 -8.16
N THR A 221 -39.70 8.15 -8.02
CA THR A 221 -40.88 8.94 -7.62
C THR A 221 -41.65 9.38 -8.85
N LEU A 222 -42.86 8.86 -9.00
CA LEU A 222 -43.76 9.20 -10.12
C LEU A 222 -44.71 10.33 -9.72
N PRO A 223 -45.16 11.17 -10.67
CA PRO A 223 -46.19 12.16 -10.39
C PRO A 223 -47.49 11.48 -9.93
N PRO A 224 -48.29 12.14 -9.06
CA PRO A 224 -49.59 11.61 -8.69
C PRO A 224 -50.47 11.47 -9.94
N THR A 225 -51.33 10.45 -10.00
CA THR A 225 -52.15 10.09 -11.17
C THR A 225 -52.89 11.28 -11.80
N ARG A 226 -53.37 12.22 -10.99
CA ARG A 226 -54.03 13.46 -11.46
C ARG A 226 -53.16 14.41 -12.30
N LYS A 227 -51.84 14.24 -12.30
CA LYS A 227 -50.87 15.04 -13.08
C LYS A 227 -50.46 14.35 -14.39
N VAL A 228 -50.95 13.14 -14.66
CA VAL A 228 -50.67 12.39 -15.88
C VAL A 228 -51.81 12.60 -16.87
N CYS A 229 -51.48 12.95 -18.12
CA CYS A 229 -52.47 13.19 -19.16
C CYS A 229 -53.31 11.94 -19.43
N ARG A 230 -54.61 12.15 -19.70
CA ARG A 230 -55.53 11.08 -20.10
C ARG A 230 -54.99 10.39 -21.36
N GLY A 231 -54.84 9.06 -21.30
CA GLY A 231 -54.34 8.24 -22.41
C GLY A 231 -52.85 7.88 -22.34
N VAL A 232 -52.08 8.41 -21.39
CA VAL A 232 -50.74 7.89 -21.10
C VAL A 232 -50.88 6.71 -20.15
N ALA A 233 -50.75 5.49 -20.68
CA ALA A 233 -50.71 4.28 -19.87
C ALA A 233 -49.38 4.24 -19.12
N TYR A 234 -49.43 4.40 -17.80
CA TYR A 234 -48.36 4.00 -16.91
C TYR A 234 -48.91 2.85 -16.07
N GLY A 235 -48.33 1.66 -16.20
CA GLY A 235 -48.57 0.58 -15.25
C GLY A 235 -49.98 0.01 -15.21
N ALA A 236 -50.32 -0.86 -16.16
CA ALA A 236 -51.58 -1.60 -16.09
C ALA A 236 -51.41 -2.81 -15.14
N GLY A 237 -51.65 -2.62 -13.84
CA GLY A 237 -51.71 -3.75 -12.89
C GLY A 237 -51.40 -3.45 -11.43
N GLY A 238 -50.86 -2.27 -11.08
CA GLY A 238 -50.56 -1.91 -9.69
C GLY A 238 -49.29 -2.56 -9.13
N THR A 239 -48.45 -3.14 -10.00
CA THR A 239 -47.18 -3.77 -9.61
C THR A 239 -45.98 -2.81 -9.69
N GLU A 240 -46.17 -1.54 -10.10
CA GLU A 240 -45.05 -0.63 -10.39
C GLU A 240 -44.36 -0.04 -9.15
N THR A 241 -44.82 -0.35 -7.94
CA THR A 241 -44.13 0.05 -6.71
C THR A 241 -42.99 -0.89 -6.31
N ALA A 242 -42.85 -2.04 -6.98
CA ALA A 242 -41.74 -2.97 -6.79
C ALA A 242 -41.30 -3.55 -8.15
N GLY A 243 -40.17 -3.07 -8.68
CA GLY A 243 -39.60 -3.61 -9.91
C GLY A 243 -38.14 -3.21 -10.09
N THR A 244 -37.32 -4.14 -10.59
CA THR A 244 -35.91 -3.87 -10.92
C THR A 244 -35.84 -3.18 -12.28
N LEU A 245 -35.31 -1.95 -12.32
CA LEU A 245 -35.04 -1.26 -13.57
C LEU A 245 -33.98 -2.06 -14.35
N SER A 246 -34.40 -2.76 -15.39
CA SER A 246 -33.49 -3.40 -16.33
C SER A 246 -33.05 -2.37 -17.38
N PRO A 247 -31.73 -2.22 -17.66
CA PRO A 247 -31.27 -1.33 -18.72
C PRO A 247 -31.93 -1.73 -20.03
N ASN A 248 -32.65 -0.80 -20.64
CA ASN A 248 -33.39 -1.06 -21.87
C ASN A 248 -32.38 -1.48 -22.96
N LYS A 249 -32.46 -2.74 -23.42
CA LYS A 249 -31.81 -3.14 -24.67
C LYS A 249 -32.48 -2.31 -25.75
N LEU A 250 -31.78 -1.28 -26.25
CA LEU A 250 -32.18 -0.49 -27.42
C LEU A 250 -32.34 -1.44 -28.62
N GLY A 251 -33.53 -2.02 -28.75
CA GLY A 251 -33.94 -2.90 -29.83
C GLY A 251 -34.34 -2.09 -31.04
N GLY A 252 -33.71 -2.45 -32.17
CA GLY A 252 -34.07 -2.21 -33.58
C GLY A 252 -35.13 -1.16 -33.90
N LYS A 253 -34.71 -0.15 -34.68
CA LYS A 253 -35.61 0.71 -35.45
C LYS A 253 -36.54 -0.17 -36.30
N GLN A 254 -37.85 0.00 -36.14
CA GLN A 254 -38.86 -0.40 -37.13
C GLN A 254 -38.95 0.66 -38.22
#